data_AF-A0A0L6WDH2-F1
#
_entry.id   AF-A0A0L6WDH2-F1
#
_cell.length_a   1.000
_cell.length_b   1.000
_cell.length_c   1.000
_cell.angle_alpha   90.00
_cell.angle_beta   90.00
_cell.angle_gamma   90.00
#
_symmetry.space_group_name_H-M   'P 1'
#
loop_
_entity.id
_entity.type
_entity.pdbx_description
1 polymer ?
#
loop_
_entity_poly.entity_id
_entity_poly.type
_entity_poly.pdbx_seq_one_letter_code
_entity_poly.pdbx_strand_id
1 'polypeptide(L)'
;MPAPSPPHAQPQTADECASTDAARRRPVAVNWIEERGKSVVAEAAVQGSVVKSVLKTTVEALYNLCVKKNLVGSAMAGSVGGFNAHAANILTAVFLATGQDPAQNVESSNCMTLMEPINDGEDLLVTITMPSVEVGTVGGGTILSPQQGILEMLGIKGAHPTEPGANAQMLARIVAAAVMAGELSLLSALAAGHLIRAHMAHNRSAPVTPASARGEGGLLVKAEDEAGVEEKTVSRNVSAASLSSFSK
;
A
#
# COMPACT_ATOMS: atom_id res chain seq x y z
N MET A 1 -24.30 56.29 -39.82
CA MET A 1 -23.16 55.39 -40.07
C MET A 1 -22.70 54.86 -38.71
N PRO A 2 -23.12 53.67 -38.28
CA PRO A 2 -22.68 53.09 -37.01
C PRO A 2 -21.30 52.43 -37.14
N ALA A 3 -20.51 52.47 -36.07
CA ALA A 3 -19.17 51.93 -35.97
C ALA A 3 -19.15 50.39 -36.08
N PRO A 4 -18.06 49.78 -36.60
CA PRO A 4 -17.96 48.33 -36.72
C PRO A 4 -17.75 47.67 -35.35
N SER A 5 -18.51 46.60 -35.12
CA SER A 5 -18.47 45.70 -33.96
C SER A 5 -17.16 44.90 -33.87
N PRO A 6 -16.74 44.47 -32.66
CA PRO A 6 -15.46 43.79 -32.45
C PRO A 6 -15.47 42.34 -32.98
N PRO A 7 -14.32 41.78 -33.38
CA PRO A 7 -14.24 40.43 -33.90
C PRO A 7 -14.45 39.38 -32.80
N HIS A 8 -15.19 38.34 -33.21
CA HIS A 8 -15.47 37.12 -32.47
C HIS A 8 -14.23 36.45 -31.87
N ALA A 9 -14.43 35.88 -30.68
CA ALA A 9 -13.52 35.02 -29.95
C ALA A 9 -12.87 33.93 -30.81
N GLN A 10 -11.54 33.86 -30.77
CA GLN A 10 -10.79 32.65 -31.06
C GLN A 10 -10.45 31.99 -29.70
N PRO A 11 -10.68 30.68 -29.51
CA PRO A 11 -10.18 29.98 -28.33
C PRO A 11 -8.66 29.97 -28.41
N GLN A 12 -8.00 30.63 -27.45
CA GLN A 12 -6.56 30.57 -27.29
C GLN A 12 -6.18 29.12 -27.00
N THR A 13 -5.33 28.61 -27.88
CA THR A 13 -4.75 27.28 -27.88
C THR A 13 -3.95 27.04 -26.60
N ALA A 14 -4.09 25.81 -26.08
CA ALA A 14 -3.30 25.21 -25.02
C ALA A 14 -1.83 25.63 -25.02
N ASP A 15 -1.46 26.54 -24.11
CA ASP A 15 -0.04 26.79 -23.79
C ASP A 15 0.15 27.39 -22.38
N GLU A 16 -0.63 26.92 -21.40
CA GLU A 16 -0.46 27.28 -19.98
C GLU A 16 -0.37 26.01 -19.10
N CYS A 17 0.50 25.07 -19.48
CA CYS A 17 0.79 23.86 -18.69
C CYS A 17 2.23 23.81 -18.16
N ALA A 18 2.99 24.90 -18.25
CA ALA A 18 4.42 24.91 -17.90
C ALA A 18 4.72 25.35 -16.45
N SER A 19 3.81 25.17 -15.48
CA SER A 19 4.03 25.59 -14.09
C SER A 19 3.98 24.48 -13.02
N THR A 20 3.74 23.21 -13.37
CA THR A 20 3.71 22.10 -12.39
C THR A 20 4.96 21.23 -12.32
N ASP A 21 6.09 21.68 -12.88
CA ASP A 21 7.39 20.98 -12.79
C ASP A 21 7.91 20.78 -11.35
N ALA A 22 7.32 21.46 -10.35
CA ALA A 22 7.66 21.33 -8.94
C ALA A 22 7.01 20.12 -8.23
N ALA A 23 6.07 19.40 -8.87
CA ALA A 23 5.38 18.25 -8.28
C ALA A 23 6.19 16.93 -8.31
N ARG A 24 7.34 16.92 -8.99
CA ARG A 24 8.18 15.73 -9.14
C ARG A 24 8.77 15.29 -7.79
N ARG A 25 8.40 14.09 -7.34
CA ARG A 25 8.82 13.37 -6.10
C ARG A 25 8.22 13.88 -4.79
N ARG A 26 7.04 14.51 -4.82
CA ARG A 26 6.33 14.95 -3.61
C ARG A 26 4.88 14.47 -3.63
N PRO A 27 4.28 14.11 -2.47
CA PRO A 27 2.86 13.78 -2.42
C PRO A 27 2.04 15.07 -2.60
N VAL A 28 1.36 15.20 -3.75
CA VAL A 28 0.52 16.36 -4.08
C VAL A 28 -0.86 15.86 -4.50
N ALA A 29 -1.92 16.48 -3.99
CA ALA A 29 -3.31 16.15 -4.30
C ALA A 29 -3.63 16.20 -5.82
N VAL A 30 -2.86 16.98 -6.57
CA VAL A 30 -2.99 17.06 -8.03
C VAL A 30 -2.68 15.72 -8.72
N ASN A 31 -1.69 14.94 -8.25
CA ASN A 31 -1.37 13.65 -8.86
C ASN A 31 -2.47 12.59 -8.65
N TRP A 32 -3.28 12.77 -7.60
CA TRP A 32 -4.46 11.96 -7.34
C TRP A 32 -5.63 12.32 -8.26
N ILE A 33 -5.71 13.58 -8.72
CA ILE A 33 -6.84 14.13 -9.47
C ILE A 33 -6.55 14.18 -10.99
N GLU A 34 -5.34 14.54 -11.39
CA GLU A 34 -4.93 14.79 -12.77
C GLU A 34 -4.17 13.60 -13.42
N GLU A 35 -4.21 12.40 -12.82
CA GLU A 35 -3.66 11.14 -13.34
C GLU A 35 -2.24 11.24 -13.95
N ARG A 36 -1.21 10.85 -13.17
CA ARG A 36 0.19 10.82 -13.66
C ARG A 36 0.65 9.41 -14.03
N GLY A 37 0.89 9.15 -15.31
CA GLY A 37 1.37 7.85 -15.77
C GLY A 37 0.22 6.94 -16.21
N LYS A 38 0.10 5.75 -15.61
CA LYS A 38 -0.95 4.77 -15.93
C LYS A 38 -1.94 4.66 -14.78
N SER A 39 -3.20 4.97 -15.06
CA SER A 39 -4.33 4.71 -14.16
C SER A 39 -4.76 3.26 -14.32
N VAL A 40 -4.76 2.50 -13.22
CA VAL A 40 -5.12 1.07 -13.22
C VAL A 40 -6.12 0.80 -12.12
N VAL A 41 -7.19 0.09 -12.49
CA VAL A 41 -8.15 -0.49 -11.57
C VAL A 41 -8.09 -2.00 -11.74
N ALA A 42 -8.09 -2.72 -10.62
CA ALA A 42 -8.17 -4.17 -10.60
C ALA A 42 -9.24 -4.60 -9.61
N GLU A 43 -10.00 -5.62 -9.97
CA GLU A 43 -11.05 -6.23 -9.16
C GLU A 43 -10.87 -7.75 -9.09
N ALA A 44 -11.24 -8.35 -7.96
CA ALA A 44 -11.27 -9.80 -7.78
C ALA A 44 -12.39 -10.21 -6.84
N ALA A 45 -13.20 -11.18 -7.26
CA ALA A 45 -14.16 -11.86 -6.40
C ALA A 45 -13.48 -13.07 -5.73
N VAL A 46 -13.38 -13.04 -4.41
CA VAL A 46 -12.78 -14.10 -3.59
C VAL A 46 -13.90 -14.87 -2.88
N GLN A 47 -13.96 -16.17 -3.14
CA GLN A 47 -14.97 -17.03 -2.52
C GLN A 47 -14.79 -17.09 -1.00
N GLY A 48 -15.89 -17.10 -0.25
CA GLY A 48 -15.88 -17.19 1.22
C GLY A 48 -15.16 -18.43 1.76
N SER A 49 -15.19 -19.53 1.00
CA SER A 49 -14.44 -20.75 1.31
C SER A 49 -12.92 -20.52 1.32
N VAL A 50 -12.41 -19.71 0.40
CA VAL A 50 -10.99 -19.33 0.31
C VAL A 50 -10.64 -18.33 1.41
N VAL A 51 -11.52 -17.39 1.72
CA VAL A 51 -11.31 -16.43 2.83
C VAL A 51 -11.15 -17.18 4.17
N LYS A 52 -11.99 -18.17 4.44
CA LYS A 52 -11.88 -18.98 5.66
C LYS A 52 -10.68 -19.92 5.65
N SER A 53 -10.44 -20.60 4.52
CA SER A 53 -9.44 -21.66 4.45
C SER A 53 -8.00 -21.15 4.25
N VAL A 54 -7.78 -20.08 3.48
CA VAL A 54 -6.46 -19.52 3.19
C VAL A 54 -6.17 -18.31 4.06
N LEU A 55 -7.09 -17.32 4.07
CA LEU A 55 -6.89 -16.05 4.75
C LEU A 55 -7.15 -16.12 6.27
N LYS A 56 -7.75 -17.23 6.74
CA LYS A 56 -8.03 -17.52 8.16
C LYS A 56 -8.84 -16.43 8.85
N THR A 57 -9.77 -15.82 8.11
CA THR A 57 -10.61 -14.72 8.60
C THR A 57 -12.04 -14.83 8.05
N THR A 58 -12.88 -13.84 8.32
CA THR A 58 -14.25 -13.74 7.78
C THR A 58 -14.38 -12.53 6.87
N VAL A 59 -15.30 -12.62 5.89
CA VAL A 59 -15.62 -11.52 4.95
C VAL A 59 -16.02 -10.26 5.71
N GLU A 60 -16.89 -10.42 6.72
CA GLU A 60 -17.34 -9.30 7.57
C GLU A 60 -16.18 -8.65 8.34
N ALA A 61 -15.26 -9.44 8.89
CA ALA A 61 -14.10 -8.88 9.61
C ALA A 61 -13.17 -8.11 8.68
N LEU A 62 -12.94 -8.61 7.46
CA LEU A 62 -12.16 -7.93 6.43
C LEU A 62 -12.80 -6.62 5.98
N TYR A 63 -14.11 -6.64 5.67
CA TYR A 63 -14.87 -5.45 5.32
C TYR A 63 -14.79 -4.38 6.42
N ASN A 64 -15.11 -4.76 7.65
CA ASN A 64 -15.09 -3.85 8.80
C ASN A 64 -13.68 -3.28 9.05
N LEU A 65 -12.64 -4.09 8.89
CA LEU A 65 -11.26 -3.64 9.04
C LEU A 65 -10.85 -2.69 7.92
N CYS A 66 -11.21 -2.99 6.67
CA CYS A 66 -10.90 -2.14 5.53
C CYS A 66 -11.53 -0.76 5.71
N VAL A 67 -12.81 -0.68 6.06
CA VAL A 67 -13.50 0.60 6.31
C VAL A 67 -12.84 1.37 7.46
N LYS A 68 -12.62 0.71 8.61
CA LYS A 68 -12.05 1.40 9.78
C LYS A 68 -10.61 1.84 9.57
N LYS A 69 -9.77 1.02 8.93
CA LYS A 69 -8.34 1.27 8.77
C LYS A 69 -8.01 2.09 7.52
N ASN A 70 -8.42 1.61 6.34
CA ASN A 70 -8.04 2.20 5.06
C ASN A 70 -8.82 3.46 4.74
N LEU A 71 -10.09 3.56 5.18
CA LEU A 71 -10.92 4.73 4.90
C LEU A 71 -10.92 5.70 6.09
N VAL A 72 -11.56 5.30 7.20
CA VAL A 72 -11.72 6.19 8.37
C VAL A 72 -10.36 6.53 8.99
N GLY A 73 -9.49 5.54 9.19
CA GLY A 73 -8.15 5.74 9.75
C GLY A 73 -7.29 6.68 8.91
N SER A 74 -7.25 6.46 7.59
CA SER A 74 -6.53 7.34 6.67
C SER A 74 -7.13 8.75 6.58
N ALA A 75 -8.46 8.87 6.63
CA ALA A 75 -9.14 10.17 6.69
C ALA A 75 -8.80 10.94 7.97
N MET A 76 -8.81 10.26 9.13
CA MET A 76 -8.41 10.85 10.41
C MET A 76 -6.94 11.25 10.46
N ALA A 77 -6.08 10.54 9.73
CA ALA A 77 -4.67 10.89 9.57
C ALA A 77 -4.43 12.04 8.58
N GLY A 78 -5.47 12.51 7.87
CA GLY A 78 -5.34 13.53 6.83
C GLY A 78 -4.55 13.05 5.60
N SER A 79 -4.59 11.74 5.31
CA SER A 79 -3.90 11.17 4.15
C SER A 79 -4.62 11.54 2.86
N VAL A 80 -3.85 11.93 1.84
CA VAL A 80 -4.34 12.17 0.48
C VAL A 80 -3.74 11.08 -0.42
N GLY A 81 -4.59 10.21 -0.96
CA GLY A 81 -4.19 9.10 -1.85
C GLY A 81 -3.66 7.83 -1.15
N GLY A 82 -3.50 7.85 0.19
CA GLY A 82 -3.04 6.72 0.99
C GLY A 82 -4.16 5.89 1.64
N PHE A 83 -5.18 5.52 0.89
CA PHE A 83 -6.31 4.71 1.38
C PHE A 83 -6.01 3.20 1.24
N ASN A 84 -4.86 2.77 1.72
CA ASN A 84 -4.36 1.40 1.63
C ASN A 84 -3.62 0.97 2.91
N ALA A 85 -3.15 -0.27 2.95
CA ALA A 85 -2.39 -0.82 4.06
C ALA A 85 -0.88 -0.70 3.85
N HIS A 86 -0.37 -1.18 2.73
CA HIS A 86 1.06 -1.24 2.46
C HIS A 86 1.39 -1.29 0.95
N ALA A 87 0.60 -0.64 0.09
CA ALA A 87 0.80 -0.68 -1.35
C ALA A 87 2.22 -0.27 -1.77
N ALA A 88 2.80 0.72 -1.07
CA ALA A 88 4.19 1.17 -1.26
C ALA A 88 5.23 0.05 -1.09
N ASN A 89 5.02 -0.91 -0.20
CA ASN A 89 5.98 -1.99 0.05
C ASN A 89 6.05 -2.95 -1.15
N ILE A 90 4.87 -3.35 -1.66
CA ILE A 90 4.78 -4.24 -2.81
C ILE A 90 5.31 -3.54 -4.07
N LEU A 91 4.91 -2.28 -4.26
CA LEU A 91 5.34 -1.49 -5.39
C LEU A 91 6.87 -1.32 -5.42
N THR A 92 7.48 -0.98 -4.29
CA THR A 92 8.95 -0.86 -4.17
C THR A 92 9.65 -2.17 -4.51
N ALA A 93 9.12 -3.31 -4.04
CA ALA A 93 9.69 -4.62 -4.36
C ALA A 93 9.65 -4.91 -5.87
N VAL A 94 8.51 -4.65 -6.53
CA VAL A 94 8.38 -4.83 -7.98
C VAL A 94 9.28 -3.85 -8.74
N PHE A 95 9.38 -2.60 -8.30
CA PHE A 95 10.20 -1.56 -8.92
C PHE A 95 11.69 -1.93 -8.91
N LEU A 96 12.19 -2.41 -7.76
CA LEU A 96 13.57 -2.86 -7.63
C LEU A 96 13.85 -4.09 -8.49
N ALA A 97 12.92 -5.06 -8.53
CA ALA A 97 13.07 -6.28 -9.30
C ALA A 97 13.05 -6.03 -10.82
N THR A 98 12.24 -5.07 -11.28
CA THR A 98 12.03 -4.78 -12.71
C THR A 98 12.81 -3.58 -13.23
N GLY A 99 13.64 -2.95 -12.39
CA GLY A 99 14.52 -1.84 -12.80
C GLY A 99 13.82 -0.49 -13.00
N GLN A 100 12.73 -0.25 -12.28
CA GLN A 100 12.02 1.05 -12.27
C GLN A 100 12.73 2.04 -11.33
N ASP A 101 12.35 3.32 -11.36
CA ASP A 101 12.89 4.34 -10.44
C ASP A 101 12.19 4.23 -9.06
N PRO A 102 12.89 3.80 -7.98
CA PRO A 102 12.30 3.69 -6.66
C PRO A 102 11.85 5.04 -6.08
N ALA A 103 12.39 6.17 -6.57
CA ALA A 103 11.95 7.49 -6.14
C ALA A 103 10.52 7.81 -6.59
N GLN A 104 10.03 7.17 -7.66
CA GLN A 104 8.65 7.32 -8.14
C GLN A 104 7.63 6.57 -7.26
N ASN A 105 8.09 5.75 -6.30
CA ASN A 105 7.19 5.07 -5.37
C ASN A 105 6.31 6.04 -4.58
N VAL A 106 6.77 7.27 -4.30
CA VAL A 106 5.97 8.28 -3.59
C VAL A 106 4.66 8.59 -4.32
N GLU A 107 4.72 8.68 -5.64
CA GLU A 107 3.57 9.04 -6.47
C GLU A 107 2.79 7.80 -6.91
N SER A 108 3.51 6.72 -7.23
CA SER A 108 2.90 5.49 -7.73
C SER A 108 2.28 4.61 -6.64
N SER A 109 2.59 4.84 -5.37
CA SER A 109 1.96 4.13 -4.24
C SER A 109 0.59 4.68 -3.84
N ASN A 110 0.13 5.76 -4.48
CA ASN A 110 -1.24 6.24 -4.37
C ASN A 110 -2.19 5.10 -4.75
N CYS A 111 -2.95 4.63 -3.77
CA CYS A 111 -3.80 3.46 -3.92
C CYS A 111 -4.98 3.57 -2.97
N MET A 112 -6.17 3.29 -3.50
CA MET A 112 -7.36 3.06 -2.72
C MET A 112 -7.74 1.60 -2.79
N THR A 113 -7.83 0.95 -1.63
CA THR A 113 -8.29 -0.43 -1.50
C THR A 113 -9.69 -0.44 -0.92
N LEU A 114 -10.62 -1.05 -1.64
CA LEU A 114 -11.99 -1.27 -1.24
C LEU A 114 -12.25 -2.77 -1.13
N MET A 115 -13.07 -3.12 -0.18
CA MET A 115 -13.51 -4.48 0.07
C MET A 115 -15.01 -4.41 0.32
N GLU A 116 -15.79 -5.26 -0.34
CA GLU A 116 -17.24 -5.27 -0.22
C GLU A 116 -17.74 -6.72 -0.11
N PRO A 117 -18.66 -7.00 0.82
CA PRO A 117 -19.37 -8.27 0.83
C PRO A 117 -20.28 -8.37 -0.40
N ILE A 118 -20.18 -9.46 -1.15
CA ILE A 118 -21.06 -9.79 -2.29
C ILE A 118 -21.75 -11.14 -2.04
N ASN A 119 -22.75 -11.49 -2.85
CA ASN A 119 -23.53 -12.73 -2.71
C ASN A 119 -24.07 -12.91 -1.28
N ASP A 120 -24.86 -11.94 -0.80
CA ASP A 120 -25.43 -11.92 0.56
C ASP A 120 -24.38 -11.97 1.71
N GLY A 121 -23.14 -11.58 1.41
CA GLY A 121 -22.02 -11.56 2.35
C GLY A 121 -21.26 -12.87 2.48
N GLU A 122 -21.52 -13.82 1.58
CA GLU A 122 -20.77 -15.07 1.50
C GLU A 122 -19.39 -14.87 0.88
N ASP A 123 -19.30 -13.99 -0.11
CA ASP A 123 -18.09 -13.76 -0.90
C ASP A 123 -17.57 -12.32 -0.73
N LEU A 124 -16.30 -12.12 -1.07
CA LEU A 124 -15.61 -10.84 -0.93
C LEU A 124 -15.22 -10.30 -2.29
N LEU A 125 -15.70 -9.11 -2.64
CA LEU A 125 -15.17 -8.32 -3.75
C LEU A 125 -14.03 -7.44 -3.22
N VAL A 126 -12.86 -7.55 -3.83
CA VAL A 126 -11.71 -6.69 -3.54
C VAL A 126 -11.43 -5.84 -4.77
N THR A 127 -11.34 -4.53 -4.57
CA THR A 127 -11.04 -3.59 -5.63
C THR A 127 -9.86 -2.72 -5.20
N ILE A 128 -8.92 -2.53 -6.10
CA ILE A 128 -7.87 -1.53 -5.93
C ILE A 128 -7.89 -0.53 -7.08
N THR A 129 -7.62 0.72 -6.75
CA THR A 129 -7.50 1.81 -7.72
C THR A 129 -6.18 2.51 -7.50
N MET A 130 -5.34 2.51 -8.53
CA MET A 130 -4.02 3.15 -8.54
C MET A 130 -3.98 4.15 -9.71
N PRO A 131 -4.23 5.45 -9.47
CA PRO A 131 -4.39 6.44 -10.54
C PRO A 131 -3.06 6.90 -11.16
N SER A 132 -1.93 6.70 -10.47
CA SER A 132 -0.65 7.34 -10.84
C SER A 132 0.54 6.38 -10.95
N VAL A 133 0.38 5.24 -11.63
CA VAL A 133 1.44 4.22 -11.76
C VAL A 133 2.45 4.59 -12.85
N GLU A 134 3.67 4.91 -12.45
CA GLU A 134 4.78 5.27 -13.33
C GLU A 134 5.68 4.06 -13.57
N VAL A 135 5.44 3.37 -14.69
CA VAL A 135 6.21 2.19 -15.09
C VAL A 135 6.57 2.21 -16.57
N GLY A 136 7.73 1.65 -16.88
CA GLY A 136 8.28 1.50 -18.22
C GLY A 136 9.08 0.20 -18.38
N THR A 137 9.08 -0.35 -19.60
CA THR A 137 9.82 -1.58 -19.94
C THR A 137 11.05 -1.32 -20.81
N VAL A 138 11.34 -0.05 -21.11
CA VAL A 138 12.48 0.41 -21.94
C VAL A 138 13.14 1.62 -21.27
N GLY A 139 14.46 1.60 -21.15
CA GLY A 139 15.26 2.71 -20.62
C GLY A 139 15.47 2.68 -19.10
N GLY A 140 16.30 3.60 -18.60
CA GLY A 140 16.62 3.67 -17.17
C GLY A 140 17.27 2.38 -16.66
N GLY A 141 16.80 1.86 -15.53
CA GLY A 141 17.31 0.63 -14.92
C GLY A 141 16.91 -0.67 -15.64
N THR A 142 15.99 -0.61 -16.60
CA THR A 142 15.53 -1.80 -17.34
C THR A 142 16.54 -2.30 -18.38
N ILE A 143 17.64 -1.58 -18.60
CA ILE A 143 18.72 -2.00 -19.50
C ILE A 143 19.69 -2.99 -18.83
N LEU A 144 19.65 -3.10 -17.51
CA LEU A 144 20.55 -3.94 -16.73
C LEU A 144 20.16 -5.41 -16.87
N SER A 145 21.15 -6.28 -17.09
CA SER A 145 20.91 -7.71 -17.37
C SER A 145 20.05 -8.44 -16.32
N PRO A 146 20.22 -8.24 -15.01
CA PRO A 146 19.38 -8.90 -14.01
C PRO A 146 17.90 -8.48 -14.10
N GLN A 147 17.64 -7.17 -14.20
CA GLN A 147 16.30 -6.60 -14.32
C GLN A 147 15.64 -7.01 -15.64
N GLN A 148 16.41 -7.11 -16.72
CA GLN A 148 15.92 -7.67 -17.98
C GLN A 148 15.49 -9.12 -17.85
N GLY A 149 16.21 -9.95 -17.08
CA GLY A 149 15.82 -11.33 -16.83
C GLY A 149 14.44 -11.44 -16.16
N ILE A 150 14.14 -10.54 -15.22
CA ILE A 150 12.81 -10.49 -14.59
C ILE A 150 11.74 -10.02 -15.57
N LEU A 151 12.01 -8.99 -16.37
CA LEU A 151 11.09 -8.52 -17.40
C LEU A 151 10.83 -9.58 -18.49
N GLU A 152 11.83 -10.41 -18.79
CA GLU A 152 11.74 -11.54 -19.70
C GLU A 152 10.91 -12.68 -19.12
N MET A 153 11.09 -13.00 -17.84
CA MET A 153 10.26 -13.96 -17.11
C MET A 153 8.78 -13.53 -17.08
N LEU A 154 8.52 -12.23 -17.00
CA LEU A 154 7.18 -11.65 -17.08
C LEU A 154 6.65 -11.49 -18.51
N GLY A 155 7.45 -11.81 -19.54
CA GLY A 155 7.06 -11.73 -20.95
C GLY A 155 6.92 -10.32 -21.51
N ILE A 156 7.47 -9.30 -20.85
CA ILE A 156 7.25 -7.87 -21.14
C ILE A 156 8.57 -7.10 -21.36
N LYS A 157 9.65 -7.80 -21.69
CA LYS A 157 10.96 -7.19 -21.94
C LYS A 157 10.92 -6.28 -23.17
N GLY A 158 11.44 -5.07 -23.02
CA GLY A 158 11.66 -4.14 -24.11
C GLY A 158 10.38 -3.52 -24.68
N ALA A 159 10.50 -2.97 -25.89
CA ALA A 159 9.38 -2.41 -26.63
C ALA A 159 8.53 -3.53 -27.23
N HIS A 160 7.22 -3.36 -27.19
CA HIS A 160 6.32 -4.32 -27.83
C HIS A 160 6.45 -4.19 -29.36
N PRO A 161 6.52 -5.30 -30.12
CA PRO A 161 6.85 -5.29 -31.55
C PRO A 161 5.77 -4.63 -32.42
N THR A 162 4.51 -4.67 -32.01
CA THR A 162 3.37 -4.23 -32.83
C THR A 162 2.52 -3.13 -32.19
N GLU A 163 2.62 -2.94 -30.87
CA GLU A 163 1.73 -2.05 -30.12
C GLU A 163 2.53 -1.25 -29.08
N PRO A 164 3.06 -0.08 -29.46
CA PRO A 164 3.87 0.74 -28.57
C PRO A 164 3.19 0.99 -27.22
N GLY A 165 3.87 0.66 -26.13
CA GLY A 165 3.37 0.86 -24.77
C GLY A 165 2.62 -0.33 -24.16
N ALA A 166 2.24 -1.35 -24.93
CA ALA A 166 1.51 -2.52 -24.40
C ALA A 166 2.27 -3.24 -23.27
N ASN A 167 3.58 -3.45 -23.42
CA ASN A 167 4.42 -4.05 -22.36
C ASN A 167 4.40 -3.23 -21.07
N ALA A 168 4.44 -1.90 -21.16
CA ALA A 168 4.38 -1.02 -20.00
C ALA A 168 2.99 -1.01 -19.35
N GLN A 169 1.92 -1.14 -20.14
CA GLN A 169 0.56 -1.31 -19.62
C GLN A 169 0.41 -2.66 -18.90
N MET A 170 0.96 -3.73 -19.46
CA MET A 170 0.98 -5.04 -18.84
C MET A 170 1.74 -5.02 -17.51
N LEU A 171 2.89 -4.34 -17.44
CA LEU A 171 3.62 -4.14 -16.18
C LEU A 171 2.76 -3.43 -15.13
N ALA A 172 2.00 -2.40 -15.52
CA ALA A 172 1.11 -1.69 -14.60
C ALA A 172 -0.02 -2.60 -14.06
N ARG A 173 -0.57 -3.49 -14.90
CA ARG A 173 -1.55 -4.50 -14.47
C ARG A 173 -0.95 -5.53 -13.53
N ILE A 174 0.28 -5.98 -13.77
CA ILE A 174 1.01 -6.90 -12.88
C ILE A 174 1.26 -6.24 -11.52
N VAL A 175 1.67 -4.97 -11.52
CA VAL A 175 1.85 -4.17 -10.30
C VAL A 175 0.55 -4.09 -9.51
N ALA A 176 -0.56 -3.74 -10.16
CA ALA A 176 -1.87 -3.69 -9.51
C ALA A 176 -2.25 -5.06 -8.93
N ALA A 177 -2.14 -6.15 -9.70
CA ALA A 177 -2.43 -7.49 -9.20
C ALA A 177 -1.57 -7.89 -7.99
N ALA A 178 -0.28 -7.55 -8.00
CA ALA A 178 0.62 -7.80 -6.88
C ALA A 178 0.22 -6.98 -5.64
N VAL A 179 -0.10 -5.69 -5.82
CA VAL A 179 -0.56 -4.81 -4.73
C VAL A 179 -1.85 -5.36 -4.13
N MET A 180 -2.83 -5.75 -4.95
CA MET A 180 -4.09 -6.34 -4.47
C MET A 180 -3.84 -7.61 -3.65
N ALA A 181 -3.01 -8.52 -4.15
CA ALA A 181 -2.67 -9.76 -3.44
C ALA A 181 -2.00 -9.47 -2.09
N GLY A 182 -1.08 -8.50 -2.05
CA GLY A 182 -0.45 -8.06 -0.82
C GLY A 182 -1.45 -7.45 0.16
N GLU A 183 -2.28 -6.51 -0.30
CA GLU A 183 -3.29 -5.83 0.52
C GLU A 183 -4.25 -6.83 1.15
N LEU A 184 -4.75 -7.78 0.36
CA LEU A 184 -5.60 -8.87 0.83
C LEU A 184 -4.91 -9.70 1.90
N SER A 185 -3.64 -10.07 1.69
CA SER A 185 -2.85 -10.84 2.65
C SER A 185 -2.64 -10.09 3.97
N LEU A 186 -2.22 -8.82 3.91
CA LEU A 186 -1.94 -8.02 5.11
C LEU A 186 -3.22 -7.73 5.91
N LEU A 187 -4.30 -7.32 5.23
CA LEU A 187 -5.58 -7.05 5.88
C LEU A 187 -6.14 -8.33 6.52
N SER A 188 -5.96 -9.48 5.89
CA SER A 188 -6.34 -10.77 6.48
C SER A 188 -5.55 -11.11 7.72
N ALA A 189 -4.23 -10.91 7.71
CA ALA A 189 -3.37 -11.13 8.87
C ALA A 189 -3.72 -10.20 10.04
N LEU A 190 -4.10 -8.94 9.75
CA LEU A 190 -4.58 -7.98 10.74
C LEU A 190 -5.95 -8.40 11.31
N ALA A 191 -6.89 -8.78 10.44
CA ALA A 191 -8.24 -9.20 10.83
C ALA A 191 -8.22 -10.47 11.69
N ALA A 192 -7.30 -11.40 11.41
CA ALA A 192 -7.13 -12.63 12.18
C ALA A 192 -6.27 -12.45 13.45
N GLY A 193 -5.74 -11.25 13.72
CA GLY A 193 -4.83 -11.01 14.86
C GLY A 193 -3.46 -11.70 14.73
N HIS A 194 -3.08 -12.14 13.53
CA HIS A 194 -1.85 -12.87 13.25
C HIS A 194 -0.62 -11.97 13.02
N LEU A 195 -0.79 -10.65 12.90
CA LEU A 195 0.30 -9.74 12.54
C LEU A 195 1.50 -9.82 13.49
N ILE A 196 1.26 -9.88 14.80
CA ILE A 196 2.33 -9.96 15.82
C ILE A 196 3.05 -11.32 15.75
N ARG A 197 2.30 -12.41 15.49
CA ARG A 197 2.85 -13.77 15.44
C ARG A 197 3.69 -13.99 14.17
N ALA A 198 3.24 -13.50 13.02
CA ALA A 198 3.96 -13.60 11.75
C ALA A 198 5.23 -12.72 11.75
N HIS A 199 5.17 -11.51 12.31
CA HIS A 199 6.33 -10.63 12.46
C HIS A 199 7.40 -11.27 13.36
N MET A 200 7.00 -11.90 14.47
CA MET A 200 7.91 -12.62 15.36
C MET A 200 8.48 -13.91 14.75
N ALA A 201 7.73 -14.58 13.86
CA ALA A 201 8.15 -15.85 13.24
C ALA A 201 9.06 -15.68 12.01
N HIS A 202 8.86 -14.63 11.20
CA HIS A 202 9.55 -14.49 9.91
C HIS A 202 10.43 -13.25 9.77
N ASN A 203 10.24 -12.22 10.60
CA ASN A 203 10.97 -10.96 10.47
C ASN A 203 11.98 -10.71 11.60
N ARG A 204 12.13 -11.66 12.53
CA ARG A 204 13.17 -11.64 13.57
C ARG A 204 14.05 -12.87 13.38
N SER A 205 15.23 -12.71 12.76
CA SER A 205 16.26 -13.75 12.80
C SER A 205 16.53 -14.10 14.26
N ALA A 206 16.54 -15.38 14.61
CA ALA A 206 16.89 -15.81 15.96
C ALA A 206 18.21 -15.12 16.36
N PRO A 207 18.30 -14.46 17.52
CA PRO A 207 19.58 -13.93 17.96
C PRO A 207 20.55 -15.11 18.03
N VAL A 208 21.70 -14.96 17.36
CA VAL A 208 22.80 -15.92 17.48
C VAL A 208 23.17 -15.94 18.95
N THR A 209 22.72 -16.97 19.66
CA THR A 209 23.13 -17.16 21.05
C THR A 209 24.61 -17.55 20.97
N PRO A 210 25.54 -16.75 21.52
CA PRO A 210 26.93 -17.16 21.52
C PRO A 210 27.01 -18.46 22.30
N ALA A 211 27.55 -19.50 21.65
CA ALA A 211 27.79 -20.78 22.29
C ALA A 211 28.57 -20.54 23.57
N SER A 212 28.02 -21.01 24.69
CA SER A 212 28.68 -21.00 26.00
C SER A 212 30.04 -21.69 25.86
N ALA A 213 31.09 -20.87 25.84
CA ALA A 213 32.45 -21.36 26.02
C ALA A 213 32.56 -21.85 27.46
N ARG A 214 32.56 -23.17 27.63
CA ARG A 214 33.00 -23.81 28.87
C ARG A 214 34.43 -23.37 29.15
N GLY A 215 34.63 -22.65 30.25
CA GLY A 215 35.92 -22.34 30.84
C GLY A 215 35.78 -22.41 32.37
N GLU A 216 36.58 -23.28 32.97
CA GLU A 216 36.60 -23.64 34.38
C GLU A 216 36.89 -22.46 35.31
N GLY A 217 36.32 -22.48 36.52
CA GLY A 217 36.70 -21.56 37.60
C GLY A 217 35.54 -21.21 38.53
N GLY A 218 35.35 -22.02 39.58
CA GLY A 218 34.28 -21.83 40.54
C GLY A 218 34.43 -20.58 41.41
N LEU A 219 33.32 -19.91 41.68
CA LEU A 219 33.08 -19.24 42.95
C LEU A 219 31.59 -19.36 43.29
N LEU A 220 31.35 -20.04 44.40
CA LEU A 220 30.05 -20.32 44.98
C LEU A 220 29.47 -19.01 45.56
N VAL A 221 28.41 -18.47 44.95
CA VAL A 221 27.54 -17.48 45.61
C VAL A 221 26.13 -18.05 45.66
N LYS A 222 25.62 -18.13 46.88
CA LYS A 222 24.37 -18.79 47.27
C LYS A 222 23.16 -18.21 46.53
N ALA A 223 22.26 -19.11 46.17
CA ALA A 223 20.90 -18.80 45.79
C ALA A 223 20.11 -18.32 47.01
N GLU A 224 19.46 -17.17 46.89
CA GLU A 224 18.30 -16.81 47.68
C GLU A 224 17.14 -16.64 46.68
N ASP A 225 16.22 -17.59 46.71
CA ASP A 225 14.86 -17.43 46.21
C ASP A 225 14.17 -16.36 47.08
N GLU A 226 13.56 -15.35 46.48
CA GLU A 226 12.31 -14.75 46.98
C GLU A 226 11.51 -14.11 45.84
N ALA A 227 10.20 -14.26 45.99
CA ALA A 227 9.13 -14.02 45.03
C ALA A 227 8.85 -12.54 44.77
N GLY A 228 8.20 -12.24 43.63
CA GLY A 228 7.68 -10.90 43.36
C GLY A 228 7.14 -10.71 41.96
N VAL A 229 5.94 -11.23 41.71
CA VAL A 229 5.09 -10.82 40.59
C VAL A 229 4.68 -9.36 40.82
N GLU A 230 5.00 -8.46 39.89
CA GLU A 230 4.31 -7.17 39.81
C GLU A 230 3.96 -6.82 38.35
N GLU A 231 2.70 -7.05 38.05
CA GLU A 231 1.97 -6.65 36.86
C GLU A 231 1.71 -5.13 36.93
N LYS A 232 2.40 -4.33 36.10
CA LYS A 232 2.14 -2.88 36.01
C LYS A 232 1.08 -2.58 34.96
N THR A 233 -0.17 -2.65 35.42
CA THR A 233 -1.35 -2.09 34.76
C THR A 233 -1.21 -0.57 34.65
N VAL A 234 -1.02 -0.06 33.43
CA VAL A 234 -1.10 1.39 33.15
C VAL A 234 -2.57 1.76 33.00
N SER A 235 -3.22 2.05 34.13
CA SER A 235 -4.52 2.73 34.17
C SER A 235 -4.33 4.20 33.79
N ARG A 236 -4.75 4.58 32.57
CA ARG A 236 -4.97 5.99 32.23
C ARG A 236 -6.40 6.37 32.61
N ASN A 237 -6.50 7.12 33.70
CA ASN A 237 -7.71 7.85 34.10
C ASN A 237 -8.07 8.87 33.02
N VAL A 238 -9.22 8.70 32.37
CA VAL A 238 -9.93 9.81 31.73
C VAL A 238 -11.14 10.09 32.62
N SER A 239 -11.02 11.15 33.40
CA SER A 239 -12.09 11.66 34.26
C SER A 239 -13.28 12.09 33.41
N ALA A 240 -14.46 11.61 33.79
CA ALA A 240 -15.74 12.11 33.32
C ALA A 240 -15.86 13.61 33.68
N ALA A 241 -16.06 14.44 32.67
CA ALA A 241 -16.57 15.81 32.84
C ALA A 241 -18.02 15.82 32.36
N SER A 242 -18.93 15.78 33.33
CA SER A 242 -20.35 16.07 33.15
C SER A 242 -20.52 17.58 32.98
N LEU A 243 -21.05 18.02 31.84
CA LEU A 243 -21.70 19.33 31.71
C LEU A 243 -22.97 19.15 30.88
N SER A 244 -24.08 18.98 31.61
CA SER A 244 -25.44 19.16 31.13
C SER A 244 -25.79 20.65 31.06
N SER A 245 -26.65 20.99 30.09
CA SER A 245 -27.46 22.21 29.92
C SER A 245 -26.77 23.48 29.38
N PHE A 246 -27.19 23.92 28.19
CA PHE A 246 -28.10 25.06 28.06
C PHE A 246 -28.75 25.07 26.67
N SER A 247 -30.07 25.24 26.67
CA SER A 247 -30.93 25.51 25.53
C SER A 247 -31.01 27.02 25.30
N LYS A 248 -30.86 27.46 24.05
CA LYS A 248 -31.75 28.33 23.29
C LYS A 248 -31.21 28.54 21.88
#